data_AF-A0A7J3MWI6-F1
#
_entry.id   AF-A0A7J3MWI6-F1
#
_cell.length_a   1.000
_cell.length_b   1.000
_cell.length_c   1.000
_cell.angle_alpha   90.00
_cell.angle_beta   90.00
_cell.angle_gamma   90.00
#
_symmetry.space_group_name_H-M   'P 1'
#
loop_
_entity.id
_entity.type
_entity.pdbx_description
1 polymer ?
#
loop_
_entity_poly.entity_id
_entity_poly.type
_entity_poly.pdbx_seq_one_letter_code
_entity_poly.pdbx_strand_id
1 'polypeptide(L)' 'MVNRDSCSETKSILDIEGYSQVGMVVGIKMDKCGKNRIRLIVELTNKQNICSPCIPEAVAKQSMKVLELYSKIIKLV' A
#
# COMPACT_ATOMS: atom_id res chain seq x y z
N MET A 1 -14.98 4.97 -10.49
CA MET A 1 -13.88 4.52 -11.37
C MET A 1 -12.57 5.03 -10.78
N VAL A 2 -11.68 4.16 -10.32
CA VAL A 2 -10.35 4.59 -9.81
C VAL A 2 -9.43 4.69 -11.02
N ASN A 3 -8.98 5.90 -11.32
CA ASN A 3 -8.13 6.21 -12.47
C ASN A 3 -6.83 5.40 -12.39
N ARG A 4 -6.46 4.70 -13.47
CA ARG A 4 -5.21 3.90 -13.55
C ARG A 4 -3.93 4.77 -13.55
N ASP A 5 -4.08 6.10 -13.58
CA ASP A 5 -3.01 7.11 -13.56
C ASP A 5 -2.73 7.73 -12.18
N SER A 6 -3.23 7.16 -11.07
CA SER A 6 -3.25 7.89 -9.80
C SER A 6 -1.98 7.81 -8.94
N CYS A 7 -0.89 7.16 -9.36
CA CYS A 7 0.33 7.02 -8.55
C CYS A 7 1.23 8.25 -8.69
N SER A 8 1.41 9.02 -7.61
CA SER A 8 2.37 10.14 -7.57
C SER A 8 3.83 9.69 -7.56
N GLU A 9 4.11 8.53 -6.95
CA GLU A 9 5.44 7.95 -6.89
C GLU A 9 5.37 6.43 -6.74
N THR A 10 6.45 5.74 -7.14
CA THR A 10 6.66 4.32 -6.79
C THR A 10 7.60 4.21 -5.60
N LYS A 11 7.19 3.48 -4.56
CA LYS A 11 7.95 3.24 -3.33
C LYS A 11 8.16 1.76 -3.09
N SER A 12 9.20 1.40 -2.36
CA SER A 12 9.41 0.00 -1.96
C SER A 12 8.33 -0.46 -0.97
N ILE A 13 8.18 -1.76 -0.80
CA ILE A 13 7.26 -2.31 0.22
C ILE A 13 7.67 -1.89 1.63
N LEU A 14 8.98 -1.84 1.89
CA LEU A 14 9.51 -1.43 3.20
C LEU A 14 9.16 0.04 3.51
N ASP A 15 9.25 0.93 2.51
CA ASP A 15 8.85 2.32 2.68
C ASP A 15 7.35 2.43 2.97
N ILE A 16 6.52 1.67 2.25
CA ILE A 16 5.07 1.62 2.46
C ILE A 16 4.72 1.14 3.87
N GLU A 17 5.41 0.10 4.37
CA GLU A 17 5.25 -0.36 5.74
C GLU A 17 5.68 0.72 6.75
N GLY A 18 6.77 1.44 6.47
CA GLY A 18 7.21 2.59 7.26
C GLY A 18 6.13 3.67 7.38
N TYR A 19 5.51 4.09 6.25
CA TYR A 19 4.38 5.02 6.27
C TYR A 19 3.21 4.51 7.12
N SER A 20 2.93 3.21 7.07
CA SER A 20 1.87 2.60 7.86
C SER A 20 2.17 2.58 9.34
N GLN A 21 3.43 2.35 9.74
CA GLN A 21 3.87 2.34 11.14
C GLN A 21 3.74 3.72 11.80
N VAL A 22 3.91 4.80 11.04
CA VAL A 22 3.78 6.18 11.53
C VAL A 22 2.38 6.77 11.31
N GLY A 23 1.41 5.96 10.89
CA GLY A 23 0.00 6.38 10.80
C GLY A 23 -0.32 7.27 9.62
N MET A 24 0.54 7.29 8.59
CA MET A 24 0.33 8.10 7.40
C MET A 24 -0.56 7.43 6.35
N VAL A 25 -0.86 6.15 6.48
CA VAL A 25 -1.69 5.40 5.52
C VAL A 25 -3.17 5.47 5.91
N VAL A 26 -4.01 5.95 4.99
CA VAL A 26 -5.47 6.06 5.20
C VAL A 26 -6.28 5.09 4.32
N GLY A 27 -5.67 4.57 3.25
CA GLY A 27 -6.33 3.62 2.36
C GLY A 27 -5.33 2.76 1.60
N ILE A 28 -5.69 1.51 1.31
CA ILE A 28 -4.85 0.58 0.54
C ILE A 28 -5.74 -0.17 -0.46
N LYS A 29 -5.27 -0.30 -1.70
CA LYS A 29 -5.91 -1.05 -2.79
C LYS A 29 -4.88 -1.96 -3.45
N MET A 30 -5.35 -3.10 -3.95
CA MET A 30 -4.54 -4.00 -4.78
C MET A 30 -4.95 -3.86 -6.24
N ASP A 31 -3.98 -3.69 -7.11
CA ASP A 31 -4.15 -3.64 -8.56
C ASP A 31 -3.38 -4.79 -9.22
N LYS A 32 -4.01 -5.49 -10.17
CA LYS A 32 -3.36 -6.59 -10.89
C LYS A 32 -2.51 -6.03 -12.01
N CYS A 33 -1.20 -6.21 -11.91
CA CYS A 33 -0.21 -5.70 -12.87
C CYS A 33 0.49 -6.81 -13.67
N GLY A 34 0.05 -8.07 -13.54
CA GLY A 34 0.56 -9.21 -14.30
C GLY A 34 0.05 -10.55 -13.79
N LYS A 35 0.52 -11.66 -14.38
CA LYS A 35 0.19 -13.02 -13.92
C LYS A 35 0.79 -13.24 -12.53
N ASN A 36 -0.06 -13.48 -11.52
CA ASN A 36 0.33 -13.64 -10.11
C ASN A 36 1.16 -12.48 -9.56
N ARG A 37 0.93 -11.25 -10.08
CA ARG A 37 1.62 -10.05 -9.61
C ARG A 37 0.62 -8.95 -9.29
N ILE A 38 0.88 -8.27 -8.17
CA ILE A 38 0.04 -7.23 -7.61
C ILE A 38 0.89 -5.99 -7.39
N ARG A 39 0.29 -4.83 -7.65
CA ARG A 39 0.75 -3.52 -7.23
C ARG A 39 -0.13 -3.08 -6.07
N LEU A 40 0.48 -2.66 -4.97
CA LEU A 40 -0.25 -1.96 -3.90
C LEU A 40 -0.37 -0.49 -4.30
N ILE A 41 -1.55 0.07 -4.13
CA ILE A 41 -1.83 1.50 -4.26
C ILE A 41 -2.24 1.98 -2.87
N VAL A 42 -1.47 2.91 -2.31
CA VAL A 42 -1.59 3.35 -0.93
C VAL A 42 -1.91 4.84 -0.92
N GLU A 43 -3.01 5.19 -0.27
CA GLU A 43 -3.43 6.57 -0.06
C GLU A 43 -2.86 7.05 1.28
N LEU A 44 -2.15 8.19 1.23
CA LEU A 44 -1.54 8.83 2.40
C LEU A 44 -2.43 9.97 2.94
N THR A 45 -2.21 10.37 4.19
CA THR A 45 -2.93 11.47 4.86
C THR A 45 -2.85 12.81 4.13
N ASN A 46 -1.78 13.04 3.36
CA ASN A 46 -1.61 14.23 2.53
C ASN A 46 -2.31 14.14 1.16
N LYS A 47 -3.21 13.16 0.97
CA LYS A 47 -3.95 12.87 -0.27
C LYS A 47 -3.07 12.44 -1.45
N GLN A 48 -1.81 12.12 -1.23
CA GLN A 48 -0.97 11.50 -2.24
C GLN A 48 -1.26 9.99 -2.29
N ASN A 49 -1.23 9.45 -3.50
CA ASN A 49 -1.23 8.00 -3.69
C ASN A 49 0.18 7.57 -4.09
N ILE A 50 0.77 6.69 -3.30
CA ILE A 50 2.04 6.02 -3.64
C ILE A 50 1.75 4.59 -4.06
N CYS A 51 2.61 4.03 -4.89
CA CYS A 51 2.41 2.69 -5.41
C CYS A 51 3.63 1.81 -5.16
N SER A 52 3.42 0.52 -4.95
CA SER A 52 4.51 -0.43 -4.94
C SER A 52 5.00 -0.73 -6.37
N PRO A 53 6.21 -1.27 -6.55
CA PRO A 53 6.52 -2.00 -7.76
C PRO A 53 5.55 -3.18 -7.96
N CYS A 54 5.49 -3.70 -9.18
CA CYS A 54 4.68 -4.89 -9.47
C CYS A 54 5.36 -6.12 -8.85
N ILE A 55 4.86 -6.58 -7.70
CA ILE A 55 5.48 -7.64 -6.88
C ILE A 55 4.70 -8.96 -6.96
N PRO A 56 5.28 -10.11 -6.58
CA PRO A 56 4.54 -11.36 -6.49
C PRO A 56 3.32 -11.25 -5.58
N GLU A 57 2.20 -11.84 -5.98
CA GLU A 57 0.92 -11.78 -5.25
C GLU A 57 1.03 -12.28 -3.81
N ALA A 58 1.86 -13.30 -3.57
CA ALA A 58 2.12 -13.80 -2.23
C ALA A 58 2.75 -12.73 -1.31
N VAL A 59 3.71 -11.97 -1.83
CA VAL A 59 4.37 -10.87 -1.10
C VAL A 59 3.39 -9.74 -0.83
N ALA A 60 2.56 -9.38 -1.82
CA ALA A 60 1.54 -8.34 -1.66
C ALA A 60 0.50 -8.70 -0.58
N LYS A 61 0.04 -9.96 -0.56
CA LYS A 61 -0.87 -10.47 0.47
C LYS A 61 -0.25 -10.48 1.86
N GLN A 62 1.03 -10.82 1.99
CA GLN A 62 1.73 -10.77 3.27
C GLN A 62 1.87 -9.32 3.76
N SER A 63 2.28 -8.41 2.87
CA SER A 63 2.42 -6.98 3.16
C SER A 63 1.07 -6.39 3.61
N MET A 64 -0.04 -6.77 2.97
CA MET A 64 -1.38 -6.31 3.36
C MET A 64 -1.71 -6.66 4.83
N LYS A 65 -1.39 -7.88 5.27
CA LYS A 65 -1.62 -8.30 6.66
C LYS A 65 -0.81 -7.46 7.65
N VAL A 66 0.43 -7.11 7.28
CA VAL A 66 1.31 -6.25 8.08
C VAL A 66 0.75 -4.83 8.16
N LEU A 67 0.32 -4.26 7.04
CA LEU A 67 -0.30 -2.93 7.00
C LEU A 67 -1.62 -2.87 7.80
N GLU A 68 -2.46 -3.91 7.69
CA GLU A 68 -3.67 -4.05 8.49
C GLU A 68 -3.35 -4.12 9.99
N LEU A 69 -2.31 -4.86 10.39
CA LEU A 69 -1.86 -4.93 11.78
C LEU A 69 -1.46 -3.55 12.30
N TYR A 70 -0.63 -2.80 11.57
CA TYR A 70 -0.25 -1.45 11.98
C TYR A 70 -1.45 -0.50 12.06
N SER A 71 -2.40 -0.58 11.13
CA SER A 71 -3.62 0.22 11.18
C SER A 71 -4.44 -0.03 12.45
N LYS A 72 -4.44 -1.26 12.98
CA LYS A 72 -5.11 -1.60 14.25
C LYS A 72 -4.33 -1.08 15.44
N ILE A 73 -3.01 -1.23 15.44
CA ILE A 73 -2.16 -0.76 16.54
C ILE A 73 -2.30 0.76 16.70
N ILE A 74 -2.23 1.51 15.61
CA ILE A 74 -2.30 2.98 15.66
C ILE A 74 -3.68 3.49 16.10
N LYS A 75 -4.75 2.79 15.74
CA LYS A 75 -6.11 3.12 16.22
C LYS A 75 -6.34 2.84 17.71
N LEU A 76 -5.44 2.10 18.35
CA LEU A 76 -5.49 1.79 19.79
C LEU A 76 -4.67 2.77 20.64
N VAL A 77 -3.94 3.70 20.01
CA VAL A 77 -3.18 4.78 20.65
C VAL A 77 -3.97 6.08 20.52
#